data_AF-A0A4Q5T605-F1
#
_entry.id   AF-A0A4Q5T605-F1
#
_cell.length_a   1.000
_cell.length_b   1.000
_cell.length_c   1.000
_cell.angle_alpha   90.00
_cell.angle_beta   90.00
_cell.angle_gamma   90.00
#
_symmetry.space_group_name_H-M   'P 1'
#
loop_
_entity.id
_entity.type
_entity.pdbx_description
1 polymer ?
#
loop_
_entity_poly.entity_id
_entity_poly.type
_entity_poly.pdbx_seq_one_letter_code
_entity_poly.pdbx_strand_id
1 'polypeptide(L)'
;MTATLAIAAPAHQDAAAAAQDKIIVTGEKKKDPNKRVCKRSVPTGSLMPKVTCRTAGEWEFEAEKNANLQVRLKRDQEGREAMIRARDEAYGF
;
A
#
# COMPACT_ATOMS: atom_id res chain seq x y z
N MET A 1 -52.11 -16.71 33.37
CA MET A 1 -51.58 -15.76 32.38
C MET A 1 -50.11 -16.07 32.15
N THR A 2 -49.77 -16.23 30.89
CA THR A 2 -48.48 -16.63 30.29
C THR A 2 -47.43 -15.52 30.34
N ALA A 3 -46.14 -15.87 30.47
CA ALA A 3 -45.09 -15.57 29.49
C ALA A 3 -43.69 -15.98 30.01
N THR A 4 -43.15 -17.04 29.41
CA THR A 4 -41.73 -17.40 29.38
C THR A 4 -40.96 -16.42 28.49
N LEU A 5 -39.84 -15.86 28.95
CA LEU A 5 -38.79 -15.34 28.07
C LEU A 5 -37.50 -16.13 28.31
N ALA A 6 -37.14 -16.94 27.32
CA ALA A 6 -35.82 -17.53 27.15
C ALA A 6 -34.97 -16.58 26.31
N ILE A 7 -33.76 -16.25 26.78
CA ILE A 7 -32.68 -15.77 25.90
C ILE A 7 -31.40 -16.50 26.32
N ALA A 8 -30.99 -17.45 25.49
CA ALA A 8 -29.67 -18.05 25.49
C ALA A 8 -28.69 -17.11 24.76
N ALA A 9 -27.50 -16.91 25.33
CA ALA A 9 -26.39 -16.27 24.66
C ALA A 9 -25.12 -17.11 24.88
N PRO A 10 -24.49 -17.66 23.83
CA PRO A 10 -23.16 -18.24 23.92
C PRO A 10 -22.13 -17.14 23.66
N ALA A 11 -21.60 -16.53 24.71
CA ALA A 11 -20.52 -15.56 24.58
C ALA A 11 -19.16 -16.26 24.74
N HIS A 12 -18.64 -16.65 23.57
CA HIS A 12 -17.24 -16.72 23.15
C HIS A 12 -16.13 -17.14 24.13
N GLN A 13 -15.47 -18.22 23.71
CA GLN A 13 -14.25 -18.83 24.22
C GLN A 13 -13.11 -17.82 24.37
N ASP A 14 -12.53 -17.81 25.58
CA ASP A 14 -11.14 -17.42 25.78
C ASP A 14 -10.18 -18.49 25.22
N ALA A 15 -9.07 -17.97 24.71
CA ALA A 15 -7.77 -18.63 24.53
C ALA A 15 -7.65 -19.75 23.47
N ALA A 16 -6.98 -19.41 22.37
CA ALA A 16 -5.71 -20.06 22.03
C ALA A 16 -4.95 -19.24 20.97
N ALA A 17 -3.70 -18.90 21.29
CA ALA A 17 -2.73 -18.39 20.34
C ALA A 17 -2.59 -19.36 19.15
N ALA A 18 -2.85 -18.88 17.94
CA ALA A 18 -2.49 -19.58 16.72
C ALA A 18 -1.39 -18.78 16.02
N ALA A 19 -0.28 -19.47 15.80
CA ALA A 19 0.94 -19.04 15.15
C ALA A 19 0.69 -18.16 13.92
N GLN A 20 1.53 -17.12 13.76
CA GLN A 20 1.59 -16.37 12.52
C GLN A 20 2.21 -17.25 11.44
N ASP A 21 1.37 -18.01 10.76
CA ASP A 21 1.74 -18.72 9.54
C ASP A 21 2.18 -17.69 8.50
N LYS A 22 3.49 -17.66 8.25
CA LYS A 22 4.08 -16.89 7.17
C LYS A 22 3.71 -17.59 5.87
N ILE A 23 2.52 -17.29 5.35
CA ILE A 23 2.05 -17.80 4.06
C ILE A 23 2.93 -17.19 2.96
N ILE A 24 3.99 -17.91 2.59
CA ILE A 24 4.73 -17.66 1.37
C ILE A 24 3.90 -18.28 0.24
N VAL A 25 3.09 -17.45 -0.43
CA VAL A 25 2.37 -17.86 -1.65
C VAL A 25 3.37 -17.94 -2.79
N THR A 26 4.12 -19.05 -2.86
CA THR A 26 4.82 -19.50 -4.07
C THR A 26 3.78 -20.22 -4.93
N GLY A 27 3.20 -19.48 -5.86
CA GLY A 27 2.29 -20.05 -6.84
C GLY A 27 2.21 -19.14 -8.05
N GLU A 28 2.92 -19.49 -9.11
CA GLU A 28 2.64 -19.07 -10.48
C GLU A 28 1.23 -19.54 -10.85
N LYS A 29 0.21 -18.89 -10.28
CA LYS A 29 -1.13 -18.93 -10.85
C LYS A 29 -1.10 -17.93 -11.98
N LYS A 30 -1.29 -18.44 -13.21
CA LYS A 30 -1.60 -17.65 -14.41
C LYS A 30 -2.37 -16.41 -13.98
N LYS A 31 -1.87 -15.22 -14.30
CA LYS A 31 -2.49 -13.93 -13.95
C LYS A 31 -3.91 -13.92 -14.51
N ASP A 32 -4.87 -14.40 -13.74
CA ASP A 32 -6.27 -14.24 -14.06
C ASP A 32 -6.52 -12.72 -14.06
N PRO A 33 -6.91 -12.11 -15.19
CA PRO A 33 -6.97 -10.65 -15.32
C PRO A 33 -7.96 -10.01 -14.33
N ASN A 34 -8.94 -10.80 -13.84
CA ASN A 34 -9.92 -10.37 -12.86
C ASN A 34 -9.47 -10.57 -11.40
N LYS A 35 -8.32 -11.21 -11.15
CA LYS A 35 -7.85 -11.43 -9.78
C LYS A 35 -7.36 -10.11 -9.20
N ARG A 36 -8.00 -9.69 -8.10
CA ARG A 36 -7.56 -8.52 -7.34
C ARG A 36 -6.23 -8.82 -6.65
N VAL A 37 -5.26 -7.95 -6.86
CA VAL A 37 -3.96 -7.96 -6.18
C VAL A 37 -4.01 -6.87 -5.12
N CYS A 38 -3.82 -7.26 -3.86
CA CYS A 38 -3.75 -6.34 -2.74
C CYS A 38 -2.29 -6.03 -2.41
N LYS A 39 -1.93 -4.75 -2.43
CA LYS A 39 -0.61 -4.27 -2.00
C LYS A 39 -0.77 -3.45 -0.72
N ARG A 40 0.14 -3.67 0.23
CA ARG A 40 0.28 -2.83 1.42
C ARG A 40 1.30 -1.74 1.13
N SER A 41 0.95 -0.49 1.38
CA SER A 41 1.87 0.63 1.31
C SER A 41 1.77 1.46 2.60
N VAL A 42 2.92 1.90 3.09
CA VAL A 42 2.99 2.86 4.20
C VAL A 42 3.25 4.22 3.57
N PRO A 43 2.27 5.15 3.57
CA PRO A 43 2.50 6.48 3.04
C PRO A 43 3.49 7.22 3.95
N THR A 44 4.37 8.02 3.34
CA THR A 44 5.36 8.83 4.08
C THR A 44 4.67 9.68 5.14
N GLY A 45 5.11 9.56 6.39
CA GLY A 45 4.52 10.28 7.53
C GLY A 45 3.34 9.58 8.22
N SER A 46 2.93 8.39 7.78
CA SER A 46 1.95 7.55 8.50
C SER A 46 2.62 6.35 9.14
N LEU A 47 2.27 6.05 10.39
CA LEU A 47 2.69 4.80 11.05
C LEU A 47 1.83 3.60 10.61
N MET A 48 0.65 3.86 10.06
CA MET A 48 -0.32 2.82 9.72
C MET A 48 -0.22 2.44 8.23
N PRO A 49 -0.04 1.14 7.91
CA PRO A 49 -0.04 0.65 6.54
C PRO A 49 -1.45 0.66 5.95
N LYS A 50 -1.58 1.19 4.73
CA LYS A 50 -2.80 1.13 3.95
C LYS A 50 -2.77 -0.09 3.02
N VAL A 51 -3.86 -0.86 3.00
CA VAL A 51 -4.05 -1.95 2.02
C VAL A 51 -4.87 -1.39 0.86
N THR A 52 -4.34 -1.49 -0.36
CA THR A 52 -5.09 -1.17 -1.58
C THR A 52 -5.23 -2.43 -2.43
N CYS A 53 -6.45 -2.80 -2.79
CA CYS A 53 -6.74 -3.94 -3.64
C CYS A 53 -7.27 -3.45 -4.99
N ARG A 54 -6.57 -3.79 -6.08
CA ARG A 54 -6.88 -3.38 -7.45
C ARG A 54 -6.71 -4.55 -8.42
N THR A 55 -7.26 -4.44 -9.61
CA THR A 55 -7.04 -5.44 -10.68
C THR A 55 -5.60 -5.35 -11.22
N ALA A 56 -5.15 -6.36 -11.99
CA ALA A 56 -3.83 -6.33 -12.60
C ALA A 56 -3.64 -5.12 -13.53
N GLY A 57 -4.64 -4.82 -14.38
CA GLY A 57 -4.59 -3.68 -15.30
C GLY A 57 -4.57 -2.33 -14.59
N GLU A 58 -5.30 -2.18 -13.49
CA GLU A 58 -5.26 -0.96 -12.67
C GLU A 58 -3.90 -0.73 -12.00
N TRP A 59 -3.19 -1.82 -11.64
CA TRP A 59 -1.83 -1.71 -11.12
C TRP A 59 -0.81 -1.31 -12.18
N GLU A 60 -0.97 -1.80 -13.40
CA GLU A 60 -0.11 -1.45 -14.53
C GLU A 60 -0.30 0.02 -14.91
N PHE A 61 -1.55 0.50 -14.98
CA PHE A 61 -1.86 1.91 -15.19
C PHE A 61 -1.26 2.82 -14.11
N GLU A 62 -1.39 2.44 -12.83
CA GLU A 62 -0.80 3.21 -11.73
C GLU A 62 0.74 3.22 -11.80
N ALA A 63 1.34 2.10 -12.21
CA ALA A 63 2.79 2.01 -12.38
C ALA A 63 3.29 2.93 -13.50
N GLU A 64 2.60 2.96 -14.63
CA GLU A 64 2.91 3.86 -15.75
C GLU A 64 2.80 5.34 -15.33
N LYS A 65 1.71 5.69 -14.66
CA LYS A 65 1.51 7.04 -14.13
C LYS A 65 2.64 7.45 -13.18
N ASN A 66 3.00 6.56 -12.25
CA ASN A 66 4.08 6.83 -11.30
C ASN A 66 5.45 6.94 -11.98
N ALA A 67 5.73 6.14 -13.00
CA ALA A 67 6.95 6.25 -13.79
C ALA A 67 7.06 7.63 -14.47
N ASN A 68 5.97 8.11 -15.07
CA ASN A 68 5.95 9.44 -15.69
C ASN A 68 6.17 10.56 -14.65
N LEU A 69 5.53 10.45 -13.48
CA LEU A 69 5.71 11.40 -12.39
C LEU A 69 7.16 11.43 -11.88
N GLN A 70 7.81 10.27 -11.74
CA GLN A 70 9.22 10.21 -11.33
C GLN A 70 10.14 10.90 -12.32
N VAL A 71 9.93 10.72 -13.63
CA VAL A 71 10.73 11.40 -14.66
C VAL A 71 10.60 12.91 -14.55
N ARG A 72 9.37 13.42 -14.37
CA ARG A 72 9.13 14.86 -14.19
C ARG A 72 9.80 15.39 -12.92
N LEU A 73 9.61 14.70 -11.80
CA LEU A 73 10.20 15.09 -10.52
C LEU A 73 11.73 15.11 -10.58
N LYS A 74 12.35 14.13 -11.26
CA LYS A 74 13.80 14.08 -11.45
C LYS A 74 14.31 15.26 -12.26
N ARG A 75 13.65 15.58 -13.38
CA ARG A 75 14.01 16.75 -14.20
C ARG A 75 13.88 18.05 -13.40
N ASP A 76 12.81 18.19 -12.61
CA ASP A 76 12.59 19.37 -11.78
C ASP A 76 13.63 19.47 -10.65
N GLN A 77 14.08 18.33 -10.12
CA GLN A 77 15.15 18.27 -9.14
C GLN A 77 16.50 18.67 -9.75
N GLU A 78 16.86 18.12 -10.91
CA GLU A 78 18.08 18.48 -11.64
C GLU A 78 18.10 19.98 -11.98
N GLY A 79 16.96 20.55 -12.39
CA GLY A 79 16.85 21.99 -12.66
C GLY A 79 17.06 22.85 -11.41
N ARG A 80 16.53 22.43 -10.26
CA ARG A 80 16.78 23.13 -8.98
C ARG A 80 18.23 23.02 -8.55
N GLU A 81 18.84 21.84 -8.67
CA GLU A 81 20.24 21.61 -8.32
C GLU A 81 21.19 22.42 -9.23
N ALA A 82 20.88 22.53 -10.53
CA ALA A 82 21.64 23.37 -11.46
C ALA A 82 21.56 24.86 -11.11
N MET A 83 20.38 25.35 -10.73
CA MET A 83 20.20 26.73 -10.27
C MET A 83 20.97 27.03 -8.99
N ILE A 84 20.95 26.09 -8.03
CA ILE A 84 21.73 26.21 -6.79
C ILE A 84 23.23 26.25 -7.13
N ARG A 85 23.71 25.34 -7.98
CA ARG A 85 25.10 25.32 -8.41
C ARG A 85 25.52 26.63 -9.09
N ALA A 86 24.72 27.13 -10.02
CA ALA A 86 25.00 28.39 -10.72
C ALA A 86 25.02 29.58 -9.76
N ARG A 87 24.13 29.60 -8.75
CA ARG A 87 24.16 30.61 -7.68
C ARG A 87 25.44 30.50 -6.85
N ASP A 88 25.82 29.29 -6.46
CA ASP A 88 27.01 29.08 -5.62
C ASP A 88 28.30 29.45 -6.40
N GLU A 89 28.34 29.17 -7.71
CA GLU A 89 29.40 29.65 -8.62
C GLU A 89 29.43 31.19 -8.74
N ALA A 90 28.26 31.84 -8.75
CA ALA A 90 28.16 33.29 -8.87
C ALA A 90 28.48 34.05 -7.58
N TYR A 91 28.20 33.46 -6.41
CA TYR A 91 28.29 34.15 -5.11
C TYR A 91 29.31 33.55 -4.12
N GLY A 92 29.97 32.44 -4.48
CA GLY A 92 31.17 31.92 -3.81
C GLY A 92 31.03 31.71 -2.30
N PHE A 93 30.45 30.57 -1.91
CA PHE A 93 30.65 29.94 -0.60
C PHE A 93 31.34 28.59 -0.78
#